data_AF-A0A090DWC3-F1
#
_entry.id   AF-A0A090DWC3-F1
#
_cell.length_a   1.000
_cell.length_b   1.000
_cell.length_c   1.000
_cell.angle_alpha   90.00
_cell.angle_beta   90.00
_cell.angle_gamma   90.00
#
_symmetry.space_group_name_H-M   'P 1'
#
loop_
_entity.id
_entity.type
_entity.pdbx_description
1 polymer ?
#
loop_
_entity_poly.entity_id
_entity_poly.type
_entity_poly.pdbx_seq_one_letter_code
_entity_poly.pdbx_strand_id
1 'polypeptide(L)'
;MNIHKYEAYFHDGTLVEIDQKENNVVLSMISSEMYPDEMKDPMLLSYDNKIKGKLHLDKVKRITMDGETISLINMLYDSGEIFDLEIKENKVTIDVIWETYRPLMKVEEDSRIEIIAEAIYWENIPNMVDPFWFKEPSLPEFASRPHFHHLNPEAKDKNEKYFDRNGNKVAQGSIASCLIPSKLNTIPPKEVTFGFIPEIPISEYALEFHDGELLEIEQIHDNIAMTITSAEIKPEIIIKDASLVKNGRMKGKLHFETVLFLTKNRMAVPELKMEAEFGDIDYIKFISSNRLKISICWESYFPSYRSMGCDLIEIEANKIYWEPLN
;
A
#
# COMPACT_ATOMS: atom_id res chain seq x y z
N MET A 1 -16.46 26.60 2.40
CA MET A 1 -17.26 25.91 3.44
C MET A 1 -17.03 26.63 4.77
N ASN A 2 -17.98 26.66 5.72
CA ASN A 2 -17.70 27.22 7.05
C ASN A 2 -17.23 26.11 8.01
N ILE A 3 -15.92 25.89 8.05
CA ILE A 3 -15.26 24.84 8.82
C ILE A 3 -15.38 25.04 10.35
N HIS A 4 -15.52 26.28 10.82
CA HIS A 4 -15.72 26.63 12.25
C HIS A 4 -16.92 25.89 12.88
N LYS A 5 -17.96 25.55 12.09
CA LYS A 5 -19.08 24.71 12.58
C LYS A 5 -18.68 23.29 13.02
N TYR A 6 -17.50 22.81 12.60
CA TYR A 6 -17.09 21.40 12.63
C TYR A 6 -15.78 21.16 13.39
N GLU A 7 -15.22 22.19 14.03
CA GLU A 7 -13.99 22.14 14.83
C GLU A 7 -13.91 20.95 15.79
N ALA A 8 -14.98 20.71 16.55
CA ALA A 8 -15.06 19.61 17.53
C ALA A 8 -14.94 18.20 16.92
N TYR A 9 -15.14 18.04 15.61
CA TYR A 9 -14.93 16.76 14.91
C TYR A 9 -13.48 16.57 14.45
N PHE A 10 -12.59 17.55 14.63
CA PHE A 10 -11.15 17.36 14.44
C PHE A 10 -10.44 16.90 15.72
N HIS A 11 -11.13 16.81 16.86
CA HIS A 11 -10.68 15.99 17.99
C HIS A 11 -10.61 14.52 17.55
N ASP A 12 -9.54 13.82 17.93
CA ASP A 12 -9.15 12.49 17.41
C ASP A 12 -9.01 12.48 15.86
N GLY A 13 -8.70 13.63 15.28
CA GLY A 13 -8.45 13.84 13.85
C GLY A 13 -6.98 13.66 13.46
N THR A 14 -6.66 13.88 12.19
CA THR A 14 -5.29 13.71 11.66
C THR A 14 -4.85 14.90 10.84
N LEU A 15 -3.72 15.50 11.21
CA LEU A 15 -2.95 16.44 10.43
C LEU A 15 -1.99 15.65 9.53
N VAL A 16 -2.28 15.63 8.24
CA VAL A 16 -1.63 14.76 7.24
C VAL A 16 -0.39 15.40 6.62
N GLU A 17 -0.43 16.72 6.39
CA GLU A 17 0.61 17.45 5.67
C GLU A 17 0.53 18.93 6.03
N ILE A 18 1.70 19.56 6.16
CA ILE A 18 1.87 21.01 6.23
C ILE A 18 2.71 21.43 5.01
N ASP A 19 2.11 22.21 4.11
CA ASP A 19 2.83 22.92 3.04
C ASP A 19 2.91 24.40 3.41
N GLN A 20 4.12 24.96 3.44
CA GLN A 20 4.33 26.40 3.58
C GLN A 20 5.09 26.95 2.37
N LYS A 21 4.44 27.87 1.66
CA LYS A 21 5.03 28.56 0.52
C LYS A 21 4.95 30.08 0.69
N GLU A 22 6.12 30.70 0.78
CA GLU A 22 6.26 32.13 1.06
C GLU A 22 5.53 32.49 2.35
N ASN A 23 4.49 33.32 2.27
CA ASN A 23 3.66 33.74 3.40
C ASN A 23 2.31 32.98 3.45
N ASN A 24 2.16 31.83 2.81
CA ASN A 24 0.91 31.05 2.87
C ASN A 24 1.20 29.66 3.45
N VAL A 25 0.31 29.18 4.31
CA VAL A 25 0.36 27.84 4.91
C VAL A 25 -0.90 27.09 4.52
N VAL A 26 -0.76 25.81 4.19
CA VAL A 26 -1.85 24.90 3.85
C VAL A 26 -1.73 23.66 4.72
N LEU A 27 -2.78 23.37 5.48
CA LEU A 27 -2.86 22.25 6.41
C LEU A 27 -3.83 21.21 5.86
N SER A 28 -3.32 20.05 5.43
CA SER A 28 -4.14 18.92 5.00
C SER A 28 -4.65 18.17 6.23
N MET A 29 -5.97 18.16 6.45
CA MET A 29 -6.56 17.59 7.67
C MET A 29 -7.74 16.66 7.40
N ILE A 30 -7.90 15.70 8.29
CA ILE A 30 -8.94 14.67 8.32
C ILE A 30 -9.61 14.71 9.70
N SER A 31 -10.94 14.67 9.76
CA SER A 31 -11.69 14.61 11.02
C SER A 31 -11.72 13.19 11.61
N SER A 32 -12.16 13.05 12.87
CA SER A 32 -12.69 11.77 13.35
C SER A 32 -14.00 11.41 12.62
N GLU A 33 -14.45 10.16 12.76
CA GLU A 33 -15.67 9.68 12.07
C GLU A 33 -16.93 10.35 12.65
N MET A 34 -17.82 10.83 11.79
CA MET A 34 -19.04 11.53 12.18
C MET A 34 -20.29 10.70 11.90
N TYR A 35 -21.26 10.70 12.82
CA TYR A 35 -22.56 10.09 12.56
C TYR A 35 -23.37 10.94 11.54
N PRO A 36 -23.92 10.35 10.46
CA PRO A 36 -24.70 11.08 9.45
C PRO A 36 -25.88 11.88 10.02
N ASP A 37 -26.51 11.39 11.10
CA ASP A 37 -27.67 12.04 11.74
C ASP A 37 -27.31 13.33 12.52
N GLU A 38 -26.03 13.58 12.82
CA GLU A 38 -25.60 14.82 13.49
C GLU A 38 -25.42 16.01 12.52
N MET A 39 -25.48 15.75 11.20
CA MET A 39 -25.08 16.70 10.18
C MET A 39 -26.15 17.75 9.87
N LYS A 40 -25.81 19.01 10.11
CA LYS A 40 -26.73 20.16 9.96
C LYS A 40 -26.71 20.81 8.57
N ASP A 41 -25.68 20.53 7.78
CA ASP A 41 -25.58 20.89 6.36
C ASP A 41 -25.30 19.61 5.54
N PRO A 42 -25.81 19.47 4.30
CA PRO A 42 -25.50 18.33 3.43
C PRO A 42 -24.07 18.42 2.90
N MET A 43 -23.11 17.90 3.66
CA MET A 43 -21.70 17.85 3.28
C MET A 43 -21.43 16.73 2.27
N LEU A 44 -20.48 16.97 1.36
CA LEU A 44 -19.79 15.88 0.67
C LEU A 44 -18.72 15.33 1.62
N LEU A 45 -19.13 14.36 2.43
CA LEU A 45 -18.21 13.53 3.22
C LEU A 45 -17.34 12.66 2.32
N SER A 46 -16.24 12.19 2.88
CA SER A 46 -15.57 10.97 2.41
C SER A 46 -16.43 9.73 2.71
N TYR A 47 -16.15 8.61 2.04
CA TYR A 47 -16.92 7.36 2.16
C TYR A 47 -16.94 6.79 3.60
N ASP A 48 -15.87 7.03 4.35
CA ASP A 48 -15.67 6.72 5.76
C ASP A 48 -16.23 7.80 6.72
N ASN A 49 -17.28 8.52 6.29
CA ASN A 49 -18.01 9.56 7.03
C ASN A 49 -17.17 10.71 7.63
N LYS A 50 -15.92 10.88 7.22
CA LYS A 50 -15.01 11.95 7.69
C LYS A 50 -15.07 13.20 6.80
N ILE A 51 -14.83 14.37 7.39
CA ILE A 51 -14.47 15.60 6.69
C ILE A 51 -12.99 15.48 6.31
N LYS A 52 -12.67 15.72 5.03
CA LYS A 52 -11.30 15.65 4.50
C LYS A 52 -11.03 16.83 3.59
N GLY A 53 -9.85 17.44 3.69
CA GLY A 53 -9.55 18.65 2.92
C GLY A 53 -8.34 19.43 3.39
N LYS A 54 -8.25 20.66 2.90
CA LYS A 54 -7.14 21.59 3.17
C LYS A 54 -7.66 22.89 3.80
N LEU A 55 -7.10 23.25 4.95
CA LEU A 55 -7.27 24.57 5.55
C LEU A 55 -6.16 25.47 5.00
N HIS A 56 -6.54 26.48 4.21
CA HIS A 56 -5.65 27.44 3.59
C HIS A 56 -5.59 28.70 4.46
N LEU A 57 -4.37 29.18 4.74
CA LEU A 57 -4.07 30.36 5.54
C LEU A 57 -3.23 31.32 4.70
N ASP A 58 -3.88 32.30 4.07
CA ASP A 58 -3.24 33.24 3.15
C ASP A 58 -2.61 34.42 3.89
N LYS A 59 -1.39 34.80 3.46
CA LYS A 59 -0.60 35.93 4.00
C LYS A 59 -0.45 35.88 5.52
N VAL A 60 0.04 34.75 6.02
CA VAL A 60 0.49 34.53 7.38
C VAL A 60 1.41 35.68 7.85
N LYS A 61 1.03 36.26 8.99
CA LYS A 61 1.70 37.39 9.66
C LYS A 61 2.59 36.93 10.82
N ARG A 62 2.24 35.81 11.44
CA ARG A 62 3.02 35.16 12.51
C ARG A 62 2.63 33.69 12.60
N ILE A 63 3.63 32.83 12.77
CA ILE A 63 3.48 31.47 13.29
C ILE A 63 4.14 31.44 14.66
N THR A 64 3.49 30.81 15.63
CA THR A 64 4.11 30.44 16.91
C THR A 64 3.87 28.97 17.19
N MET A 65 4.89 28.29 17.70
CA MET A 65 4.81 26.90 18.19
C MET A 65 5.31 26.92 19.63
N ASP A 66 4.48 26.46 20.57
CA ASP A 66 4.76 26.43 22.02
C ASP A 66 5.14 27.80 22.62
N GLY A 67 4.63 28.86 21.98
CA GLY A 67 4.90 30.26 22.32
C GLY A 67 6.12 30.88 21.63
N GLU A 68 7.03 30.09 21.06
CA GLU A 68 8.16 30.60 20.29
C GLU A 68 7.73 31.00 18.87
N THR A 69 8.25 32.10 18.34
CA THR A 69 7.90 32.59 16.99
C THR A 69 8.80 31.96 15.94
N ILE A 70 8.22 31.20 15.02
CA ILE A 70 8.94 30.49 13.95
C ILE A 70 8.63 31.09 12.57
N SER A 71 9.56 30.92 11.63
CA SER A 71 9.45 31.42 10.24
C SER A 71 8.98 30.36 9.24
N LEU A 72 9.19 29.08 9.56
CA LEU A 72 8.80 27.92 8.76
C LEU A 72 8.18 26.87 9.68
N ILE A 73 7.03 26.34 9.32
CA ILE A 73 6.39 25.18 9.97
C ILE A 73 6.36 23.98 9.02
N ASN A 74 6.59 22.78 9.57
CA ASN A 74 6.56 21.49 8.88
C ASN A 74 5.97 20.45 9.85
N MET A 75 5.64 19.24 9.35
CA MET A 75 5.41 18.08 10.21
C MET A 75 6.66 17.78 11.05
N LEU A 76 6.49 17.46 12.35
CA LEU A 76 7.62 17.04 13.20
C LEU A 76 7.93 15.54 13.06
N TYR A 77 6.90 14.70 13.05
CA TYR A 77 6.99 13.24 12.90
C TYR A 77 6.12 12.71 11.75
N ASP A 78 5.93 11.40 11.69
CA ASP A 78 5.15 10.73 10.64
C ASP A 78 3.69 11.20 10.64
N SER A 79 3.12 11.46 11.81
CA SER A 79 1.72 11.88 11.96
C SER A 79 1.57 12.97 13.02
N GLY A 80 0.46 13.70 12.94
CA GLY A 80 -0.04 14.56 14.01
C GLY A 80 -1.50 14.23 14.29
N GLU A 81 -1.79 13.60 15.43
CA GLU A 81 -3.16 13.48 15.93
C GLU A 81 -3.62 14.86 16.41
N ILE A 82 -4.80 15.29 15.96
CA ILE A 82 -5.35 16.61 16.33
C ILE A 82 -6.14 16.45 17.62
N PHE A 83 -5.69 17.12 18.67
CA PHE A 83 -6.32 17.11 19.99
C PHE A 83 -7.33 18.26 20.14
N ASP A 84 -6.99 19.47 19.66
CA ASP A 84 -7.91 20.61 19.58
C ASP A 84 -7.67 21.43 18.30
N LEU A 85 -8.72 22.06 17.79
CA LEU A 85 -8.71 22.92 16.60
C LEU A 85 -9.67 24.11 16.80
N GLU A 86 -9.11 25.32 16.83
CA GLU A 86 -9.88 26.56 17.01
C GLU A 86 -9.63 27.54 15.85
N ILE A 87 -10.66 27.87 15.07
CA ILE A 87 -10.58 28.71 13.86
C ILE A 87 -11.34 30.03 14.07
N LYS A 88 -10.62 31.03 14.58
CA LYS A 88 -11.05 32.43 14.65
C LYS A 88 -10.79 33.14 13.33
N GLU A 89 -11.55 34.21 13.07
CA GLU A 89 -11.55 35.02 11.83
C GLU A 89 -10.18 35.24 11.17
N ASN A 90 -9.13 35.50 11.96
CA ASN A 90 -7.76 35.74 11.50
C ASN A 90 -6.71 34.89 12.25
N LYS A 91 -7.12 33.88 13.02
CA LYS A 91 -6.21 32.99 13.79
C LYS A 91 -6.71 31.55 13.79
N VAL A 92 -5.83 30.62 13.46
CA VAL A 92 -5.99 29.19 13.76
C VAL A 92 -5.13 28.84 14.97
N THR A 93 -5.69 28.05 15.89
CA THR A 93 -4.95 27.33 16.93
C THR A 93 -5.13 25.83 16.69
N ILE A 94 -4.06 25.04 16.79
CA ILE A 94 -4.13 23.58 16.76
C ILE A 94 -3.24 23.04 17.87
N ASP A 95 -3.79 22.19 18.73
CA ASP A 95 -3.01 21.36 19.65
C ASP A 95 -2.85 19.99 18.99
N VAL A 96 -1.61 19.59 18.74
CA VAL A 96 -1.24 18.38 17.99
C VAL A 96 -0.42 17.46 18.87
N ILE A 97 -0.76 16.16 18.90
CA ILE A 97 0.08 15.10 19.43
C ILE A 97 0.84 14.50 18.25
N TRP A 98 2.15 14.75 18.17
CA TRP A 98 2.99 14.22 17.11
C TRP A 98 3.35 12.77 17.39
N GLU A 99 3.07 11.87 16.46
CA GLU A 99 3.37 10.44 16.58
C GLU A 99 4.38 9.98 15.51
N THR A 100 5.34 9.16 15.94
CA THR A 100 6.12 8.30 15.04
C THR A 100 5.46 6.92 14.93
N TYR A 101 5.08 6.50 13.72
CA TYR A 101 4.56 5.14 13.49
C TYR A 101 5.66 4.07 13.34
N ARG A 102 6.90 4.37 13.76
CA ARG A 102 8.10 3.54 13.57
C ARG A 102 8.40 2.70 14.84
N PRO A 103 8.70 1.40 14.72
CA PRO A 103 8.54 0.45 15.83
C PRO A 103 9.58 0.48 16.96
N LEU A 104 10.61 1.34 16.91
CA LEU A 104 11.73 1.29 17.86
C LEU A 104 11.62 2.26 19.05
N MET A 105 10.88 3.37 18.90
CA MET A 105 10.39 4.20 20.01
C MET A 105 9.10 4.85 19.53
N LYS A 106 8.00 4.72 20.29
CA LYS A 106 6.89 5.66 20.12
C LYS A 106 7.35 6.98 20.71
N VAL A 107 7.65 7.95 19.86
CA VAL A 107 7.72 9.35 20.27
C VAL A 107 6.30 9.90 20.19
N GLU A 108 5.90 10.56 21.27
CA GLU A 108 4.59 11.16 21.49
C GLU A 108 4.88 12.48 22.19
N GLU A 109 4.88 13.57 21.44
CA GLU A 109 5.17 14.93 21.92
C GLU A 109 4.00 15.84 21.53
N ASP A 110 3.51 16.64 22.49
CA ASP A 110 2.49 17.66 22.22
C ASP A 110 3.11 18.97 21.71
N SER A 111 2.40 19.68 20.84
CA SER A 111 2.71 21.07 20.51
C SER A 111 1.47 21.92 20.23
N ARG A 112 1.49 23.16 20.71
CA ARG A 112 0.49 24.19 20.40
C ARG A 112 0.96 25.05 19.24
N ILE A 113 0.35 24.86 18.07
CA ILE A 113 0.53 25.69 16.89
C ILE A 113 -0.47 26.86 16.95
N GLU A 114 0.00 28.10 16.78
CA GLU A 114 -0.88 29.24 16.46
C GLU A 114 -0.41 29.94 15.18
N ILE A 115 -1.33 30.14 14.23
CA ILE A 115 -1.06 30.84 12.97
C ILE A 115 -2.02 32.03 12.82
N ILE A 116 -1.47 33.22 12.58
CA ILE A 116 -2.24 34.45 12.32
C ILE A 116 -2.11 34.81 10.83
N ALA A 117 -3.23 34.98 10.12
CA ALA A 117 -3.29 35.17 8.67
C ALA A 117 -4.14 36.40 8.27
N GLU A 118 -4.30 36.69 6.96
CA GLU A 118 -5.29 37.67 6.45
C GLU A 118 -6.58 37.05 5.93
N ALA A 119 -6.54 35.77 5.54
CA ALA A 119 -7.72 35.00 5.19
C ALA A 119 -7.50 33.54 5.56
N ILE A 120 -8.56 32.90 6.05
CA ILE A 120 -8.59 31.48 6.38
C ILE A 120 -9.78 30.87 5.65
N TYR A 121 -9.58 29.81 4.88
CA TYR A 121 -10.67 29.13 4.16
C TYR A 121 -10.43 27.62 4.03
N TRP A 122 -11.53 26.87 3.89
CA TRP A 122 -11.51 25.42 3.73
C TRP A 122 -11.85 24.98 2.31
N GLU A 123 -10.94 24.20 1.72
CA GLU A 123 -11.13 23.41 0.51
C GLU A 123 -11.51 21.98 0.89
N ASN A 124 -12.67 21.50 0.43
CA ASN A 124 -13.15 20.16 0.75
C ASN A 124 -12.68 19.15 -0.29
N ILE A 125 -11.95 18.11 0.14
CA ILE A 125 -11.32 17.09 -0.72
C ILE A 125 -11.74 15.69 -0.21
N PRO A 126 -12.96 15.21 -0.51
CA PRO A 126 -13.49 13.96 0.04
C PRO A 126 -12.68 12.70 -0.29
N ASN A 127 -11.89 12.75 -1.36
CA ASN A 127 -11.03 11.66 -1.84
C ASN A 127 -9.57 11.80 -1.38
N MET A 128 -9.26 12.71 -0.46
CA MET A 128 -7.94 12.79 0.17
C MET A 128 -7.65 11.52 0.97
N VAL A 129 -6.40 11.07 0.93
CA VAL A 129 -5.94 9.83 1.56
C VAL A 129 -4.88 10.20 2.59
N ASP A 130 -4.95 9.57 3.76
CA ASP A 130 -3.86 9.57 4.73
C ASP A 130 -2.77 8.59 4.24
N PRO A 131 -1.53 9.06 3.97
CA PRO A 131 -0.43 8.23 3.47
C PRO A 131 0.18 7.31 4.54
N PHE A 132 -0.32 7.33 5.78
CA PHE A 132 0.08 6.46 6.88
C PHE A 132 -1.05 5.52 7.34
N TRP A 133 -2.30 5.73 6.90
CA TRP A 133 -3.44 4.82 7.14
C TRP A 133 -3.39 3.53 6.28
N PHE A 134 -2.19 3.03 5.97
CA PHE A 134 -1.97 1.73 5.31
C PHE A 134 -2.22 0.56 6.27
N LYS A 135 -3.48 0.40 6.70
CA LYS A 135 -3.94 -0.78 7.47
C LYS A 135 -5.10 -1.55 6.83
N GLU A 136 -5.83 -0.96 5.87
CA GLU A 136 -7.03 -1.60 5.30
C GLU A 136 -7.11 -1.56 3.76
N PRO A 137 -6.56 -2.59 3.08
CA PRO A 137 -6.95 -2.96 1.71
C PRO A 137 -8.37 -3.61 1.65
N SER A 138 -9.21 -3.39 2.66
CA SER A 138 -10.52 -4.00 2.88
C SER A 138 -11.71 -3.09 2.50
N LEU A 139 -11.48 -1.80 2.24
CA LEU A 139 -12.56 -0.88 1.88
C LEU A 139 -13.03 -1.11 0.42
N PRO A 140 -14.36 -1.23 0.15
CA PRO A 140 -14.87 -1.57 -1.19
C PRO A 140 -14.49 -0.60 -2.31
N GLU A 141 -14.20 0.67 -1.98
CA GLU A 141 -13.73 1.64 -2.97
C GLU A 141 -12.27 1.42 -3.39
N PHE A 142 -11.41 0.82 -2.54
CA PHE A 142 -10.06 0.42 -2.94
C PHE A 142 -10.08 -0.81 -3.85
N ALA A 143 -11.02 -1.75 -3.66
CA ALA A 143 -11.33 -2.84 -4.60
C ALA A 143 -11.94 -2.37 -5.95
N SER A 144 -11.89 -1.07 -6.23
CA SER A 144 -12.18 -0.48 -7.55
C SER A 144 -11.05 0.41 -8.09
N ARG A 145 -9.95 0.60 -7.32
CA ARG A 145 -8.80 1.41 -7.76
C ARG A 145 -7.81 0.53 -8.54
N PRO A 146 -7.39 0.94 -9.76
CA PRO A 146 -6.54 0.13 -10.62
C PRO A 146 -5.07 0.06 -10.13
N HIS A 147 -4.76 -0.89 -9.25
CA HIS A 147 -3.39 -1.35 -8.98
C HIS A 147 -3.00 -2.41 -10.01
N PHE A 148 -2.35 -1.97 -11.10
CA PHE A 148 -2.34 -2.64 -12.39
C PHE A 148 -0.95 -2.45 -13.08
N HIS A 149 -0.42 -3.48 -13.77
CA HIS A 149 0.94 -3.50 -14.37
C HIS A 149 1.01 -4.12 -15.80
N HIS A 150 1.72 -3.52 -16.80
CA HIS A 150 1.53 -3.76 -18.27
C HIS A 150 2.64 -4.55 -18.94
N LEU A 151 2.29 -5.02 -20.14
CA LEU A 151 3.12 -4.79 -21.33
C LEU A 151 2.23 -4.23 -22.46
N ASN A 152 2.71 -3.21 -23.20
CA ASN A 152 2.03 -2.69 -24.40
C ASN A 152 1.69 -3.86 -25.38
N PRO A 153 0.41 -4.09 -25.76
CA PRO A 153 0.03 -5.23 -26.58
C PRO A 153 0.53 -5.17 -28.04
N GLU A 154 1.03 -4.02 -28.51
CA GLU A 154 1.64 -3.87 -29.84
C GLU A 154 3.19 -3.91 -29.82
N ALA A 155 3.83 -4.11 -28.66
CA ALA A 155 5.29 -4.14 -28.52
C ALA A 155 5.92 -5.31 -29.29
N LYS A 156 6.79 -5.02 -30.25
CA LYS A 156 7.44 -6.00 -31.13
C LYS A 156 8.68 -6.62 -30.51
N ASP A 157 9.32 -5.93 -29.57
CA ASP A 157 10.40 -6.48 -28.76
C ASP A 157 10.40 -6.00 -27.30
N LYS A 158 11.34 -6.52 -26.52
CA LYS A 158 11.49 -6.27 -25.07
C LYS A 158 11.75 -4.81 -24.68
N ASN A 159 12.15 -3.95 -25.61
CA ASN A 159 12.50 -2.55 -25.38
C ASN A 159 11.30 -1.61 -25.64
N GLU A 160 10.25 -2.08 -26.32
CA GLU A 160 9.01 -1.33 -26.61
C GLU A 160 7.94 -1.49 -25.52
N LYS A 161 8.31 -2.06 -24.36
CA LYS A 161 7.39 -2.54 -23.32
C LYS A 161 6.81 -1.46 -22.40
N TYR A 162 7.44 -0.30 -22.29
CA TYR A 162 7.18 0.69 -21.24
C TYR A 162 6.79 2.06 -21.81
N PHE A 163 5.49 2.30 -21.90
CA PHE A 163 4.91 3.57 -22.36
C PHE A 163 3.70 3.99 -21.50
N ASP A 164 3.48 5.30 -21.34
CA ASP A 164 2.31 5.87 -20.66
C ASP A 164 1.03 5.81 -21.53
N ARG A 165 -0.10 6.24 -20.96
CA ARG A 165 -1.41 6.34 -21.64
C ARG A 165 -1.44 7.32 -22.84
N ASN A 166 -0.38 8.07 -23.08
CA ASN A 166 -0.26 9.05 -24.17
C ASN A 166 0.80 8.62 -25.22
N GLY A 167 1.49 7.48 -25.03
CA GLY A 167 2.55 7.00 -25.93
C GLY A 167 3.96 7.54 -25.62
N ASN A 168 4.20 8.14 -24.44
CA ASN A 168 5.53 8.55 -23.99
C ASN A 168 6.27 7.40 -23.30
N LYS A 169 7.58 7.27 -23.52
CA LYS A 169 8.39 6.24 -22.84
C LYS A 169 8.43 6.48 -21.33
N VAL A 170 8.22 5.44 -20.53
CA VAL A 170 8.37 5.47 -19.07
C VAL A 170 9.51 4.55 -18.60
N ALA A 171 10.01 4.78 -17.39
CA ALA A 171 11.06 3.95 -16.80
C ALA A 171 10.51 2.57 -16.40
N GLN A 172 11.37 1.56 -16.45
CA GLN A 172 11.09 0.24 -15.88
C GLN A 172 10.90 0.39 -14.36
N GLY A 173 9.79 -0.13 -13.83
CA GLY A 173 9.42 0.03 -12.40
C GLY A 173 8.56 1.28 -12.08
N SER A 174 8.00 1.97 -13.08
CA SER A 174 7.05 3.07 -12.80
C SER A 174 5.59 2.58 -12.63
N ILE A 175 4.82 3.31 -11.82
CA ILE A 175 3.42 3.07 -11.39
C ILE A 175 2.36 3.21 -12.51
N ALA A 176 2.71 2.91 -13.77
CA ALA A 176 1.98 3.39 -14.95
C ALA A 176 1.75 2.28 -16.00
N SER A 177 1.25 1.11 -15.58
CA SER A 177 1.15 -0.07 -16.47
C SER A 177 -0.21 -0.88 -16.25
N CYS A 178 -0.59 -1.87 -17.10
CA CYS A 178 -1.86 -2.63 -17.40
C CYS A 178 -2.27 -3.89 -16.56
N LEU A 179 -2.37 -5.16 -16.98
CA LEU A 179 -1.98 -5.96 -18.15
C LEU A 179 -3.20 -6.50 -18.93
N ILE A 180 -2.95 -7.35 -19.94
CA ILE A 180 -3.97 -8.08 -20.73
C ILE A 180 -3.51 -9.53 -21.02
N PRO A 181 -4.37 -10.58 -20.89
CA PRO A 181 -3.99 -11.99 -21.08
C PRO A 181 -3.73 -12.45 -22.52
N SER A 182 -3.03 -13.57 -22.66
CA SER A 182 -2.90 -14.28 -23.94
C SER A 182 -4.16 -15.08 -24.30
N LYS A 183 -4.56 -15.06 -25.57
CA LYS A 183 -5.74 -15.78 -26.08
C LYS A 183 -5.52 -17.30 -26.03
N LEU A 184 -6.07 -17.98 -25.01
CA LEU A 184 -6.22 -19.43 -24.97
C LEU A 184 -7.69 -19.83 -24.94
N ASN A 185 -8.01 -20.96 -25.58
CA ASN A 185 -9.33 -21.19 -26.13
C ASN A 185 -10.32 -21.87 -25.19
N THR A 186 -11.60 -21.63 -25.49
CA THR A 186 -12.77 -22.29 -24.93
C THR A 186 -12.66 -23.82 -24.88
N ILE A 187 -12.75 -24.41 -23.69
CA ILE A 187 -13.08 -25.82 -23.48
C ILE A 187 -14.11 -25.87 -22.32
N PRO A 188 -15.29 -26.49 -22.51
CA PRO A 188 -16.29 -26.60 -21.45
C PRO A 188 -15.86 -27.61 -20.37
N PRO A 189 -16.26 -27.41 -19.10
CA PRO A 189 -15.88 -28.32 -18.02
C PRO A 189 -16.55 -29.69 -18.17
N LYS A 190 -15.85 -30.73 -17.72
CA LYS A 190 -16.45 -31.99 -17.26
C LYS A 190 -16.36 -32.05 -15.74
N GLU A 191 -17.36 -32.67 -15.13
CA GLU A 191 -17.44 -32.85 -13.68
C GLU A 191 -16.25 -33.68 -13.16
N VAL A 192 -15.67 -33.26 -12.04
CA VAL A 192 -14.64 -34.00 -11.31
C VAL A 192 -15.16 -34.25 -9.89
N THR A 193 -15.11 -35.50 -9.45
CA THR A 193 -15.55 -35.91 -8.11
C THR A 193 -14.46 -35.65 -7.07
N PHE A 194 -14.86 -35.12 -5.91
CA PHE A 194 -13.97 -34.89 -4.76
C PHE A 194 -13.20 -36.16 -4.36
N GLY A 195 -11.92 -35.99 -3.99
CA GLY A 195 -11.03 -37.08 -3.57
C GLY A 195 -9.53 -36.80 -3.77
N PHE A 196 -9.20 -35.73 -4.48
CA PHE A 196 -7.84 -35.21 -4.66
C PHE A 196 -7.90 -33.69 -4.46
N ILE A 197 -6.93 -33.09 -3.77
CA ILE A 197 -6.63 -31.67 -4.01
C ILE A 197 -5.91 -31.66 -5.37
N PRO A 198 -6.43 -31.03 -6.43
CA PRO A 198 -5.71 -30.96 -7.68
C PRO A 198 -4.38 -30.24 -7.43
N GLU A 199 -3.29 -30.77 -8.00
CA GLU A 199 -2.02 -30.05 -8.03
C GLU A 199 -2.18 -28.88 -8.98
N ILE A 200 -2.69 -27.77 -8.45
CA ILE A 200 -2.92 -26.52 -9.17
C ILE A 200 -1.60 -26.15 -9.84
N PRO A 201 -1.56 -26.03 -11.18
CA PRO A 201 -0.35 -25.71 -11.91
C PRO A 201 -0.03 -24.22 -11.68
N ILE A 202 0.51 -23.92 -10.51
CA ILE A 202 0.83 -22.56 -10.04
C ILE A 202 1.86 -21.86 -10.95
N SER A 203 2.54 -22.63 -11.81
CA SER A 203 3.35 -22.17 -12.93
C SER A 203 2.55 -21.50 -14.06
N GLU A 204 1.27 -21.82 -14.26
CA GLU A 204 0.35 -21.12 -15.17
C GLU A 204 -0.06 -19.75 -14.61
N TYR A 205 -0.14 -19.63 -13.28
CA TYR A 205 -0.48 -18.39 -12.56
C TYR A 205 0.73 -17.59 -12.05
N ALA A 206 1.96 -18.00 -12.40
CA ALA A 206 3.18 -17.36 -11.89
C ALA A 206 3.32 -15.87 -12.26
N LEU A 207 2.58 -15.41 -13.28
CA LEU A 207 2.48 -13.99 -13.64
C LEU A 207 1.66 -13.16 -12.64
N GLU A 208 0.67 -13.75 -11.98
CA GLU A 208 -0.19 -13.05 -11.01
C GLU A 208 0.53 -12.79 -9.67
N PHE A 209 1.68 -13.43 -9.44
CA PHE A 209 2.56 -13.19 -8.28
C PHE A 209 3.70 -12.20 -8.57
N HIS A 210 3.69 -11.52 -9.72
CA HIS A 210 4.37 -10.22 -9.82
C HIS A 210 3.64 -9.22 -8.92
N ASP A 211 4.39 -8.36 -8.24
CA ASP A 211 3.84 -7.36 -7.31
C ASP A 211 2.98 -8.01 -6.19
N GLY A 212 3.32 -9.27 -5.86
CA GLY A 212 2.73 -10.06 -4.77
C GLY A 212 3.53 -9.97 -3.46
N GLU A 213 3.00 -10.56 -2.40
CA GLU A 213 3.53 -10.43 -1.03
C GLU A 213 4.01 -11.78 -0.49
N LEU A 214 5.27 -11.87 -0.08
CA LEU A 214 5.77 -12.95 0.79
C LEU A 214 5.49 -12.59 2.25
N LEU A 215 4.70 -13.42 2.93
CA LEU A 215 4.27 -13.21 4.31
C LEU A 215 5.08 -14.05 5.31
N GLU A 216 5.57 -15.22 4.92
CA GLU A 216 6.21 -16.18 5.83
C GLU A 216 7.05 -17.20 5.06
N ILE A 217 8.16 -17.62 5.66
CA ILE A 217 8.94 -18.79 5.23
C ILE A 217 9.07 -19.76 6.41
N GLU A 218 8.52 -20.96 6.25
CA GLU A 218 8.76 -22.09 7.12
C GLU A 218 9.82 -23.00 6.49
N GLN A 219 10.84 -23.43 7.24
CA GLN A 219 11.72 -24.52 6.83
C GLN A 219 11.82 -25.58 7.92
N ILE A 220 11.57 -26.84 7.55
CA ILE A 220 11.61 -28.01 8.44
C ILE A 220 12.44 -29.10 7.77
N HIS A 221 13.70 -29.22 8.23
CA HIS A 221 14.75 -30.01 7.56
C HIS A 221 14.90 -29.56 6.09
N ASP A 222 14.79 -30.50 5.16
CA ASP A 222 14.95 -30.28 3.72
C ASP A 222 13.63 -29.84 3.05
N ASN A 223 12.62 -29.38 3.80
CA ASN A 223 11.33 -28.96 3.24
C ASN A 223 11.09 -27.48 3.54
N ILE A 224 10.69 -26.70 2.53
CA ILE A 224 10.36 -25.28 2.65
C ILE A 224 8.89 -25.07 2.29
N ALA A 225 8.19 -24.21 3.01
CA ALA A 225 6.91 -23.65 2.60
C ALA A 225 6.97 -22.11 2.64
N MET A 226 6.48 -21.47 1.59
CA MET A 226 6.38 -20.01 1.50
C MET A 226 4.90 -19.60 1.52
N THR A 227 4.46 -18.88 2.56
CA THR A 227 3.11 -18.28 2.56
C THR A 227 3.14 -17.02 1.71
N ILE A 228 2.50 -17.06 0.54
CA ILE A 228 2.50 -15.96 -0.44
C ILE A 228 1.08 -15.55 -0.83
N THR A 229 0.94 -14.29 -1.22
CA THR A 229 -0.27 -13.70 -1.79
C THR A 229 0.03 -13.12 -3.16
N SER A 230 -0.87 -13.29 -4.13
CA SER A 230 -0.75 -12.68 -5.46
C SER A 230 -1.05 -11.17 -5.43
N ALA A 231 -0.80 -10.48 -6.54
CA ALA A 231 -1.48 -9.22 -6.84
C ALA A 231 -3.01 -9.42 -6.97
N GLU A 232 -3.78 -8.34 -7.05
CA GLU A 232 -5.25 -8.42 -7.24
C GLU A 232 -5.61 -8.93 -8.64
N ILE A 233 -6.28 -10.08 -8.70
CA ILE A 233 -6.64 -10.74 -9.95
C ILE A 233 -8.06 -10.31 -10.34
N LYS A 234 -8.19 -9.76 -11.54
CA LYS A 234 -9.46 -9.24 -12.07
C LYS A 234 -10.55 -10.33 -12.10
N PRO A 235 -11.81 -10.01 -11.75
CA PRO A 235 -12.95 -10.96 -11.87
C PRO A 235 -13.19 -11.55 -13.27
N GLU A 236 -12.58 -10.98 -14.31
CA GLU A 236 -12.60 -11.47 -15.69
C GLU A 236 -11.65 -12.66 -15.93
N ILE A 237 -10.66 -12.87 -15.05
CA ILE A 237 -9.68 -13.96 -15.13
C ILE A 237 -10.25 -15.17 -14.40
N ILE A 238 -10.69 -16.16 -15.17
CA ILE A 238 -11.21 -17.43 -14.62
C ILE A 238 -10.02 -18.29 -14.15
N ILE A 239 -9.65 -18.12 -12.89
CA ILE A 239 -8.73 -19.04 -12.20
C ILE A 239 -9.44 -20.38 -12.05
N LYS A 240 -8.84 -21.42 -12.62
CA LYS A 240 -9.26 -22.80 -12.40
C LYS A 240 -8.57 -23.34 -11.16
N ASP A 241 -9.37 -24.02 -10.34
CA ASP A 241 -8.96 -24.88 -9.22
C ASP A 241 -8.31 -24.19 -8.00
N ALA A 242 -8.13 -22.87 -7.98
CA ALA A 242 -7.73 -22.11 -6.79
C ALA A 242 -8.78 -21.08 -6.34
N SER A 243 -9.01 -20.99 -5.02
CA SER A 243 -9.85 -19.96 -4.40
C SER A 243 -9.21 -18.57 -4.48
N LEU A 244 -10.04 -17.54 -4.69
CA LEU A 244 -9.71 -16.16 -4.36
C LEU A 244 -10.15 -15.85 -2.92
N VAL A 245 -9.29 -15.18 -2.16
CA VAL A 245 -9.69 -14.53 -0.90
C VAL A 245 -10.50 -13.25 -1.18
N LYS A 246 -11.14 -12.68 -0.15
CA LYS A 246 -12.15 -11.60 -0.29
C LYS A 246 -11.72 -10.36 -1.08
N ASN A 247 -10.43 -10.08 -1.20
CA ASN A 247 -9.86 -8.95 -1.94
C ASN A 247 -9.35 -9.33 -3.35
N GLY A 248 -9.88 -10.39 -3.97
CA GLY A 248 -9.55 -10.76 -5.35
C GLY A 248 -8.16 -11.34 -5.56
N ARG A 249 -7.41 -11.65 -4.49
CA ARG A 249 -6.07 -12.25 -4.56
C ARG A 249 -6.11 -13.76 -4.37
N MET A 250 -5.18 -14.50 -4.98
CA MET A 250 -4.83 -15.85 -4.55
C MET A 250 -3.98 -15.75 -3.27
N LYS A 251 -4.26 -16.61 -2.29
CA LYS A 251 -3.42 -16.79 -1.10
C LYS A 251 -3.17 -18.28 -0.87
N GLY A 252 -1.98 -18.62 -0.40
CA GLY A 252 -1.63 -20.02 -0.18
C GLY A 252 -0.19 -20.23 0.26
N LYS A 253 0.17 -21.49 0.46
CA LYS A 253 1.55 -21.93 0.68
C LYS A 253 2.10 -22.57 -0.59
N LEU A 254 3.28 -22.14 -0.99
CA LEU A 254 4.08 -22.76 -2.04
C LEU A 254 5.11 -23.69 -1.38
N HIS A 255 4.92 -25.00 -1.55
CA HIS A 255 5.69 -26.04 -0.89
C HIS A 255 6.81 -26.57 -1.78
N PHE A 256 7.95 -26.88 -1.17
CA PHE A 256 9.13 -27.47 -1.78
C PHE A 256 9.53 -28.69 -0.93
N GLU A 257 9.13 -29.90 -1.35
CA GLU A 257 9.46 -31.14 -0.63
C GLU A 257 10.83 -31.67 -1.06
N THR A 258 11.69 -31.95 -0.08
CA THR A 258 13.07 -32.41 -0.27
C THR A 258 13.84 -31.52 -1.27
N VAL A 259 14.19 -30.32 -0.80
CA VAL A 259 15.03 -29.34 -1.48
C VAL A 259 16.40 -29.97 -1.77
N LEU A 260 16.68 -30.13 -3.07
CA LEU A 260 17.94 -30.66 -3.60
C LEU A 260 19.02 -29.57 -3.70
N PHE A 261 18.59 -28.32 -3.90
CA PHE A 261 19.46 -27.17 -4.10
C PHE A 261 18.73 -25.88 -3.72
N LEU A 262 19.40 -25.05 -2.92
CA LEU A 262 18.93 -23.73 -2.52
C LEU A 262 20.07 -22.73 -2.72
N THR A 263 19.81 -21.65 -3.46
CA THR A 263 20.74 -20.51 -3.54
C THR A 263 20.05 -19.18 -3.31
N LYS A 264 20.80 -18.26 -2.71
CA LYS A 264 20.48 -16.86 -2.54
C LYS A 264 21.56 -16.04 -3.26
N ASN A 265 21.19 -15.18 -4.21
CA ASN A 265 22.13 -14.42 -5.06
C ASN A 265 23.22 -15.28 -5.71
N ARG A 266 22.85 -16.50 -6.15
CA ARG A 266 23.75 -17.54 -6.73
C ARG A 266 24.78 -18.15 -5.75
N MET A 267 24.72 -17.80 -4.47
CA MET A 267 25.50 -18.47 -3.41
C MET A 267 24.63 -19.55 -2.75
N ALA A 268 25.20 -20.73 -2.49
CA ALA A 268 24.49 -21.79 -1.79
C ALA A 268 24.28 -21.40 -0.32
N VAL A 269 23.06 -21.56 0.18
CA VAL A 269 22.70 -21.31 1.57
C VAL A 269 22.03 -22.56 2.17
N PRO A 270 22.26 -22.90 3.44
CA PRO A 270 21.72 -24.12 4.05
C PRO A 270 20.24 -24.01 4.43
N GLU A 271 19.74 -22.79 4.53
CA GLU A 271 18.42 -22.46 5.08
C GLU A 271 17.92 -21.17 4.43
N LEU A 272 16.61 -21.04 4.26
CA LEU A 272 15.94 -19.81 3.82
C LEU A 272 15.03 -19.28 4.93
N LYS A 273 15.04 -17.97 5.14
CA LYS A 273 14.28 -17.27 6.18
C LYS A 273 13.75 -15.94 5.66
N MET A 274 12.73 -15.40 6.34
CA MET A 274 12.37 -13.99 6.22
C MET A 274 13.56 -13.14 6.69
N GLU A 275 13.96 -12.14 5.91
CA GLU A 275 15.02 -11.19 6.28
C GLU A 275 14.50 -9.80 6.65
N ALA A 276 13.19 -9.58 6.48
CA ALA A 276 12.45 -8.39 6.84
C ALA A 276 11.02 -8.78 7.29
N GLU A 277 10.24 -7.81 7.76
CA GLU A 277 8.82 -7.99 8.11
C GLU A 277 7.95 -8.26 6.86
N PHE A 278 8.37 -7.75 5.70
CA PHE A 278 7.70 -7.91 4.41
C PHE A 278 8.70 -8.22 3.29
N GLY A 279 8.30 -9.01 2.30
CA GLY A 279 9.07 -9.24 1.08
C GLY A 279 8.20 -9.10 -0.16
N ASP A 280 8.43 -8.05 -0.95
CA ASP A 280 7.73 -7.81 -2.21
C ASP A 280 8.27 -8.76 -3.28
N ILE A 281 7.38 -9.47 -3.98
CA ILE A 281 7.74 -10.46 -5.00
C ILE A 281 7.79 -9.78 -6.36
N ASP A 282 8.99 -9.40 -6.84
CA ASP A 282 9.17 -8.83 -8.17
C ASP A 282 8.62 -9.75 -9.27
N TYR A 283 8.86 -11.07 -9.11
CA TYR A 283 8.42 -12.13 -10.01
C TYR A 283 8.64 -13.54 -9.43
N ILE A 284 7.76 -14.47 -9.82
CA ILE A 284 8.00 -15.91 -9.73
C ILE A 284 8.25 -16.48 -11.13
N LYS A 285 9.25 -17.35 -11.26
CA LYS A 285 9.56 -18.04 -12.51
C LYS A 285 9.92 -19.51 -12.28
N PHE A 286 9.04 -20.39 -12.74
CA PHE A 286 9.35 -21.81 -12.92
C PHE A 286 10.34 -21.99 -14.08
N ILE A 287 11.39 -22.79 -13.84
CA ILE A 287 12.41 -23.20 -14.81
C ILE A 287 12.08 -24.61 -15.32
N SER A 288 11.54 -25.45 -14.44
CA SER A 288 10.96 -26.77 -14.68
C SER A 288 9.89 -27.04 -13.61
N SER A 289 9.22 -28.20 -13.66
CA SER A 289 8.28 -28.62 -12.61
C SER A 289 8.93 -28.80 -11.23
N ASN A 290 10.25 -28.99 -11.18
CA ASN A 290 11.01 -29.26 -9.96
C ASN A 290 11.94 -28.10 -9.54
N ARG A 291 12.01 -27.01 -10.34
CA ARG A 291 12.94 -25.88 -10.13
C ARG A 291 12.28 -24.53 -10.37
N LEU A 292 12.43 -23.63 -9.40
CA LEU A 292 11.85 -22.29 -9.38
C LEU A 292 12.92 -21.24 -9.07
N LYS A 293 12.71 -20.04 -9.61
CA LYS A 293 13.42 -18.81 -9.29
C LYS A 293 12.42 -17.75 -8.87
N ILE A 294 12.70 -17.06 -7.78
CA ILE A 294 11.90 -15.96 -7.25
C ILE A 294 12.83 -14.79 -6.94
N SER A 295 12.38 -13.57 -7.23
CA SER A 295 13.09 -12.34 -6.86
C SER A 295 12.24 -11.63 -5.82
N ILE A 296 12.85 -11.35 -4.67
CA ILE A 296 12.17 -10.80 -3.50
C ILE A 296 12.91 -9.54 -3.06
N CYS A 297 12.23 -8.40 -3.06
CA CYS A 297 12.71 -7.18 -2.43
C CYS A 297 12.27 -7.14 -0.97
N TRP A 298 13.21 -7.34 -0.07
CA TRP A 298 12.98 -7.23 1.37
C TRP A 298 12.80 -5.76 1.76
N GLU A 299 11.66 -5.48 2.37
CA GLU A 299 11.23 -4.15 2.80
C GLU A 299 11.57 -3.96 4.27
N SER A 300 12.84 -3.61 4.55
CA SER A 300 13.30 -3.34 5.92
C SER A 300 13.13 -1.87 6.28
N TYR A 301 12.12 -1.58 7.11
CA TYR A 301 11.83 -0.24 7.62
C TYR A 301 12.68 0.10 8.86
N PHE A 302 13.80 0.79 8.65
CA PHE A 302 14.62 1.33 9.75
C PHE A 302 14.25 2.79 10.07
N PRO A 303 14.47 3.29 11.31
CA PRO A 303 13.95 4.58 11.76
C PRO A 303 14.32 5.79 10.89
N SER A 304 15.44 5.75 10.17
CA SER A 304 15.95 6.86 9.35
C SER A 304 16.07 6.56 7.85
N TYR A 305 15.82 5.32 7.40
CA TYR A 305 15.87 4.96 5.97
C TYR A 305 15.11 3.64 5.68
N ARG A 306 14.48 3.59 4.50
CA ARG A 306 13.98 2.34 3.91
C ARG A 306 15.18 1.57 3.33
N SER A 307 15.43 0.37 3.82
CA SER A 307 16.45 -0.51 3.25
C SER A 307 15.79 -1.52 2.32
N MET A 308 15.81 -1.24 1.01
CA MET A 308 15.37 -2.19 -0.01
C MET A 308 16.52 -3.12 -0.37
N GLY A 309 16.41 -4.40 -0.01
CA GLY A 309 17.38 -5.44 -0.36
C GLY A 309 16.74 -6.47 -1.28
N CYS A 310 17.05 -6.46 -2.58
CA CYS A 310 16.44 -7.39 -3.53
C CYS A 310 17.33 -8.61 -3.78
N ASP A 311 16.80 -9.79 -3.46
CA ASP A 311 17.49 -11.06 -3.47
C ASP A 311 16.92 -12.02 -4.51
N LEU A 312 17.81 -12.62 -5.30
CA LEU A 312 17.47 -13.62 -6.29
C LEU A 312 17.63 -15.02 -5.69
N ILE A 313 16.51 -15.62 -5.30
CA ILE A 313 16.43 -16.96 -4.73
C ILE A 313 16.16 -17.98 -5.85
N GLU A 314 16.80 -19.14 -5.78
CA GLU A 314 16.59 -20.25 -6.71
C GLU A 314 16.59 -21.58 -5.95
N ILE A 315 15.50 -22.32 -6.09
CA ILE A 315 15.18 -23.55 -5.35
C ILE A 315 14.93 -24.67 -6.34
N GLU A 316 15.57 -25.82 -6.14
CA GLU A 316 15.24 -27.07 -6.80
C GLU A 316 14.89 -28.11 -5.73
N ALA A 317 13.79 -28.83 -5.90
CA ALA A 317 13.23 -29.77 -4.93
C ALA A 317 12.68 -31.01 -5.66
N ASN A 318 12.47 -32.13 -4.95
CA ASN A 318 11.87 -33.32 -5.56
C ASN A 318 10.42 -33.06 -6.02
N LYS A 319 9.69 -32.22 -5.29
CA LYS A 319 8.33 -31.77 -5.64
C LYS A 319 8.14 -30.30 -5.30
N ILE A 320 7.45 -29.57 -6.16
CA ILE A 320 6.92 -28.22 -5.88
C ILE A 320 5.40 -28.27 -6.08
N TYR A 321 4.62 -27.78 -5.13
CA TYR A 321 3.15 -27.72 -5.23
C TYR A 321 2.54 -26.55 -4.45
N TRP A 322 1.26 -26.28 -4.67
CA TRP A 322 0.51 -25.18 -4.06
C TRP A 322 -0.62 -25.70 -3.15
N GLU A 323 -0.70 -25.16 -1.93
CA GLU A 323 -1.82 -25.36 -1.00
C GLU A 323 -2.60 -24.03 -0.86
N PRO A 324 -3.84 -23.92 -1.37
CA PRO A 324 -4.62 -22.70 -1.28
C PRO A 324 -5.15 -22.45 0.15
N LEU A 325 -5.02 -21.21 0.62
CA LEU A 325 -5.55 -20.74 1.90
C LEU A 325 -6.77 -19.83 1.65
N ASN A 326 -7.85 -20.05 2.41
CA ASN A 326 -9.14 -19.33 2.29
C ASN A 326 -9.31 -18.27 3.38
#